data_AF-A0A0F8D907-F1
#
_entry.id   AF-A0A0F8D907-F1
#
_cell.length_a   1.000
_cell.length_b   1.000
_cell.length_c   1.000
_cell.angle_alpha   90.00
_cell.angle_beta   90.00
_cell.angle_gamma   90.00
#
_symmetry.space_group_name_H-M   'P 1'
#
loop_
_entity.id
_entity.type
_entity.pdbx_description
1 polymer ?
#
loop_
_entity_poly.entity_id
_entity_poly.type
_entity_poly.pdbx_seq_one_letter_code
_entity_poly.pdbx_strand_id
1 'polypeptide(L)'
;MLHIFFDEERYVASIRDNKLCDEKDHEDKLPLHRIFKAVSHAQGVKYYAMDWIVMDIDSLDTLGLINDYHARNDLPLEEDIRLTQENIYWDLFADTDYYKQASQMIPWGMDKIIIRRQERVIEGTDYPTTVTYLIMFSFKSHKSEGQEYLATDPAEIRALENVEAAIKAVDKTQAAYLKAELDSTIHGDIDTPEHSAESASESSELEATS
;
A
#
# COMPACT_ATOMS: atom_id res chain seq x y z
N MET A 1 5.24 7.87 -0.07
CA MET A 1 6.47 7.24 -0.62
C MET A 1 6.09 5.83 -1.03
N LEU A 2 6.56 5.29 -2.15
CA LEU A 2 6.25 3.91 -2.54
C LEU A 2 6.85 2.93 -1.52
N HIS A 3 6.04 1.99 -1.03
CA HIS A 3 6.52 0.91 -0.17
C HIS A 3 6.21 -0.45 -0.80
N ILE A 4 7.20 -1.35 -0.79
CA ILE A 4 7.07 -2.73 -1.26
C ILE A 4 7.52 -3.66 -0.13
N PHE A 5 6.61 -4.54 0.29
CA PHE A 5 6.82 -5.51 1.34
C PHE A 5 6.72 -6.92 0.76
N PHE A 6 7.61 -7.81 1.21
CA PHE A 6 7.59 -9.22 0.85
C PHE A 6 7.41 -10.05 2.11
N ASP A 7 6.35 -10.86 2.13
CA ASP A 7 6.08 -11.83 3.18
C ASP A 7 6.36 -13.23 2.59
N GLU A 8 7.59 -13.72 2.76
CA GLU A 8 8.01 -15.02 2.23
C GLU A 8 7.36 -16.21 2.95
N GLU A 9 6.94 -16.03 4.20
CA GLU A 9 6.25 -17.09 4.95
C GLU A 9 4.84 -17.33 4.40
N ARG A 10 4.17 -16.25 3.97
CA ARG A 10 2.80 -16.27 3.46
C ARG A 10 2.71 -16.21 1.94
N TYR A 11 3.85 -16.02 1.26
CA TYR A 11 3.96 -15.86 -0.20
C TYR A 11 3.13 -14.67 -0.73
N VAL A 12 3.17 -13.55 -0.01
CA VAL A 12 2.41 -12.34 -0.36
C VAL A 12 3.37 -11.18 -0.55
N ALA A 13 3.25 -10.47 -1.68
CA ALA A 13 3.87 -9.17 -1.85
C ALA A 13 2.83 -8.06 -1.70
N SER A 14 3.13 -7.02 -0.91
CA SER A 14 2.25 -5.87 -0.72
C SER A 14 2.90 -4.59 -1.22
N ILE A 15 2.15 -3.79 -1.96
CA ILE A 15 2.57 -2.52 -2.54
C ILE A 15 1.65 -1.43 -1.99
N ARG A 16 2.23 -0.44 -1.32
CA ARG A 16 1.51 0.66 -0.67
C ARG A 16 1.96 2.00 -1.23
N ASP A 17 1.04 2.97 -1.21
CA ASP A 17 1.31 4.37 -1.54
C ASP A 17 2.02 4.54 -2.89
N ASN A 18 1.60 3.77 -3.90
CA ASN A 18 2.18 3.81 -5.23
C ASN A 18 1.77 5.09 -5.99
N LYS A 19 2.60 6.12 -5.88
CA LYS A 19 2.41 7.41 -6.58
C LYS A 19 3.28 7.57 -7.83
N LEU A 20 3.74 6.47 -8.43
CA LEU A 20 4.57 6.52 -9.64
C LEU A 20 3.83 7.12 -10.85
N CYS A 21 2.49 7.12 -10.85
CA CYS A 21 1.68 7.79 -11.85
C CYS A 21 1.79 9.33 -11.76
N ASP A 22 2.03 9.88 -10.56
CA ASP A 22 2.17 11.32 -10.32
C ASP A 22 3.57 11.84 -10.69
N GLU A 23 4.55 10.94 -10.81
CA GLU A 23 5.90 11.27 -11.26
C GLU A 23 5.85 11.73 -12.72
N LYS A 24 6.40 12.92 -13.00
CA LYS A 24 6.51 13.44 -14.37
C LYS A 24 7.31 12.48 -15.23
N ASP A 25 6.89 12.31 -16.48
CA ASP A 25 7.63 11.46 -17.40
C ASP A 25 9.03 12.05 -17.69
N HIS A 26 10.05 11.19 -17.58
CA HIS A 26 11.43 11.47 -17.93
C HIS A 26 12.15 10.16 -18.29
N GLU A 27 13.34 10.26 -18.89
CA GLU A 27 14.08 9.10 -19.43
C GLU A 27 14.41 8.05 -18.36
N ASP A 28 14.67 8.50 -17.13
CA ASP A 28 15.02 7.61 -16.00
C ASP A 28 13.80 7.07 -15.22
N LYS A 29 12.57 7.36 -15.65
CA LYS A 29 11.37 6.94 -14.91
C LYS A 29 11.27 5.41 -14.93
N LEU A 30 11.31 4.82 -13.74
CA LEU A 30 11.28 3.37 -13.61
C LEU A 30 9.84 2.87 -13.46
N PRO A 31 9.38 1.95 -14.33
CA PRO A 31 8.08 1.33 -14.15
C PRO A 31 8.09 0.44 -12.91
N LEU A 32 6.93 0.33 -12.25
CA LEU A 32 6.78 -0.37 -10.98
C LEU A 32 7.33 -1.80 -11.01
N HIS A 33 7.12 -2.55 -12.10
CA HIS A 33 7.62 -3.93 -12.21
C HIS A 33 9.16 -4.02 -12.16
N ARG A 34 9.89 -3.00 -12.61
CA ARG A 34 11.36 -2.95 -12.50
C ARG A 34 11.78 -2.66 -11.07
N ILE A 35 11.11 -1.72 -10.41
CA ILE A 35 11.35 -1.40 -9.00
C ILE A 35 11.09 -2.63 -8.14
N PHE A 36 9.95 -3.29 -8.34
CA PHE A 36 9.58 -4.53 -7.65
C PHE A 36 10.67 -5.61 -7.74
N LYS A 37 11.15 -5.89 -8.96
CA LYS A 37 12.23 -6.88 -9.19
C LYS A 37 13.54 -6.43 -8.55
N ALA A 38 13.90 -5.16 -8.66
CA ALA A 38 15.12 -4.62 -8.04
C ALA A 38 15.08 -4.74 -6.51
N VAL A 39 13.96 -4.37 -5.88
CA VAL A 39 13.76 -4.50 -4.43
C VAL A 39 13.82 -5.97 -4.00
N SER A 40 13.15 -6.87 -4.73
CA SER A 40 13.22 -8.31 -4.41
C SER A 40 14.66 -8.85 -4.47
N HIS A 41 15.43 -8.43 -5.47
CA HIS A 41 16.83 -8.84 -5.61
C HIS A 41 17.68 -8.29 -4.47
N ALA A 42 17.49 -7.03 -4.10
CA ALA A 42 18.18 -6.41 -2.98
C ALA A 42 17.89 -7.10 -1.64
N GLN A 43 16.67 -7.62 -1.45
CA GLN A 43 16.25 -8.34 -0.25
C GLN A 43 16.54 -9.85 -0.29
N GLY A 44 17.05 -10.39 -1.42
CA GLY A 44 17.28 -11.82 -1.60
C GLY A 44 16.00 -12.65 -1.75
N VAL A 45 14.85 -12.00 -2.01
CA VAL A 45 13.53 -12.61 -2.10
C VAL A 45 13.29 -13.17 -3.50
N LYS A 46 12.74 -14.39 -3.56
CA LYS A 46 12.27 -14.98 -4.83
C LYS A 46 10.89 -14.44 -5.19
N TYR A 47 10.84 -13.28 -5.84
CA TYR A 47 9.56 -12.63 -6.17
C TYR A 47 8.58 -13.49 -6.97
N TYR A 48 9.10 -14.38 -7.82
CA TYR A 48 8.27 -15.30 -8.61
C TYR A 48 7.63 -16.39 -7.77
N ALA A 49 8.04 -16.59 -6.52
CA ALA A 49 7.42 -17.57 -5.61
C ALA A 49 6.22 -16.98 -4.85
N MET A 50 5.90 -15.71 -5.03
CA MET A 50 4.73 -15.09 -4.41
C MET A 50 3.45 -15.61 -5.08
N ASP A 51 2.49 -16.04 -4.28
CA ASP A 51 1.18 -16.50 -4.73
C ASP A 51 0.21 -15.32 -4.90
N TRP A 52 0.47 -14.21 -4.20
CA TRP A 52 -0.39 -13.01 -4.21
C TRP A 52 0.40 -11.71 -4.34
N ILE A 53 -0.18 -10.76 -5.06
CA ILE A 53 0.18 -9.34 -5.00
C ILE A 53 -1.02 -8.56 -4.46
N VAL A 54 -0.78 -7.72 -3.45
CA VAL A 54 -1.75 -6.79 -2.87
C VAL A 54 -1.32 -5.37 -3.18
N MET A 55 -2.21 -4.54 -3.70
CA MET A 55 -1.96 -3.14 -4.02
C MET A 55 -3.03 -2.24 -3.40
N ASP A 56 -2.62 -1.04 -2.97
CA ASP A 56 -3.56 0.03 -2.65
C ASP A 56 -4.16 0.62 -3.94
N ILE A 57 -5.47 0.88 -3.91
CA ILE A 57 -6.18 1.57 -4.98
C ILE A 57 -6.31 3.05 -4.61
N ASP A 58 -5.80 3.89 -5.49
CA ASP A 58 -5.83 5.34 -5.39
C ASP A 58 -6.35 6.04 -6.66
N SER A 59 -6.56 5.27 -7.74
CA SER A 59 -7.18 5.74 -8.98
C SER A 59 -8.67 6.01 -8.77
N LEU A 60 -9.08 7.27 -8.97
CA LEU A 60 -10.49 7.67 -8.93
C LEU A 60 -11.35 6.90 -9.94
N ASP A 61 -10.81 6.60 -11.12
CA ASP A 61 -11.50 5.81 -12.14
C ASP A 61 -11.78 4.39 -11.63
N THR A 62 -10.78 3.75 -11.03
CA THR A 62 -10.94 2.39 -10.47
C THR A 62 -11.90 2.39 -9.28
N LEU A 63 -11.88 3.42 -8.43
CA LEU A 63 -12.87 3.60 -7.36
C LEU A 63 -14.29 3.77 -7.91
N GLY A 64 -14.45 4.47 -9.04
CA GLY A 64 -15.71 4.55 -9.78
C GLY A 64 -16.20 3.18 -10.23
N LEU A 65 -15.32 2.36 -10.82
CA LEU A 65 -15.66 1.00 -11.26
C LEU A 65 -16.13 0.10 -10.09
N ILE A 66 -15.49 0.22 -8.93
CA ILE A 66 -15.86 -0.52 -7.71
C ILE A 66 -17.28 -0.13 -7.28
N ASN A 67 -17.56 1.17 -7.15
CA ASN A 67 -18.89 1.66 -6.75
C ASN A 67 -19.97 1.23 -7.75
N ASP A 68 -19.69 1.34 -9.05
CA ASP A 68 -20.58 0.89 -10.11
C ASP A 68 -20.86 -0.62 -10.03
N TYR A 69 -19.82 -1.42 -9.75
CA TYR A 69 -19.98 -2.86 -9.58
C TYR A 69 -20.92 -3.19 -8.42
N HIS A 70 -20.71 -2.57 -7.26
CA HIS A 70 -21.58 -2.75 -6.09
C HIS A 70 -23.03 -2.35 -6.38
N ALA A 71 -23.23 -1.17 -6.97
CA ALA A 71 -24.56 -0.67 -7.30
C ALA A 71 -25.31 -1.55 -8.32
N ARG A 72 -24.60 -2.06 -9.35
CA ARG A 72 -25.21 -2.92 -10.38
C ARG A 72 -25.58 -4.31 -9.87
N ASN A 73 -24.86 -4.80 -8.85
CA ASN A 73 -25.07 -6.12 -8.27
C ASN A 73 -25.86 -6.10 -6.96
N ASP A 74 -26.36 -4.93 -6.53
CA ASP A 74 -27.08 -4.74 -5.26
C ASP A 74 -26.28 -5.24 -4.03
N LEU A 75 -24.96 -5.00 -4.05
CA LEU A 75 -24.04 -5.43 -3.00
C LEU A 75 -23.66 -4.25 -2.09
N PRO A 76 -23.57 -4.45 -0.76
CA PRO A 76 -23.04 -3.43 0.16
C PRO A 76 -21.54 -3.20 -0.11
N LEU A 77 -21.05 -1.99 0.17
CA LEU A 77 -19.64 -1.60 -0.09
C LEU A 77 -18.63 -2.37 0.78
N GLU A 78 -19.10 -2.99 1.85
CA GLU A 78 -18.31 -3.82 2.75
C GLU A 78 -18.06 -5.23 2.20
N GLU A 79 -18.82 -5.66 1.19
CA GLU A 79 -18.67 -6.98 0.60
C GLU A 79 -17.46 -7.03 -0.35
N ASP A 80 -16.65 -8.09 -0.27
CA ASP A 80 -15.52 -8.26 -1.18
C ASP A 80 -16.03 -8.52 -2.61
N ILE A 81 -15.47 -7.82 -3.59
CA ILE A 81 -15.61 -8.21 -5.00
C ILE A 81 -14.64 -9.36 -5.25
N ARG A 82 -15.13 -10.52 -5.70
CA ARG A 82 -14.30 -11.71 -5.98
C ARG A 82 -14.56 -12.22 -7.38
N LEU A 83 -13.52 -12.21 -8.22
CA LEU A 83 -13.63 -12.56 -9.63
C LEU A 83 -12.62 -13.64 -9.98
N THR A 84 -13.08 -14.64 -10.73
CA THR A 84 -12.25 -15.60 -11.48
C THR A 84 -12.25 -15.21 -12.95
N GLN A 85 -11.34 -15.78 -13.74
CA GLN A 85 -11.23 -15.51 -15.18
C GLN A 85 -12.54 -15.75 -15.97
N GLU A 86 -13.41 -16.63 -15.48
CA GLU A 86 -14.68 -16.95 -16.13
C GLU A 86 -15.81 -15.96 -15.79
N ASN A 87 -15.59 -15.06 -14.83
CA ASN A 87 -16.59 -14.08 -14.42
C ASN A 87 -16.79 -13.01 -15.52
N ILE A 88 -18.05 -12.69 -15.83
CA ILE A 88 -18.41 -11.69 -16.86
C ILE A 88 -17.87 -10.28 -16.58
N TYR A 89 -17.54 -9.98 -15.32
CA TYR A 89 -16.97 -8.71 -14.89
C TYR A 89 -15.45 -8.76 -14.75
N TRP A 90 -14.79 -9.86 -15.13
CA TRP A 90 -13.33 -9.98 -15.08
C TRP A 90 -12.63 -8.84 -15.83
N ASP A 91 -13.05 -8.60 -17.08
CA ASP A 91 -12.44 -7.59 -17.95
C ASP A 91 -12.57 -6.16 -17.36
N LEU A 92 -13.60 -5.91 -16.56
CA LEU A 92 -13.80 -4.62 -15.88
C LEU A 92 -12.58 -4.23 -15.04
N PHE A 93 -11.95 -5.20 -14.39
CA PHE A 93 -10.77 -4.97 -13.54
C PHE A 93 -9.47 -5.42 -14.20
N ALA A 94 -9.52 -6.35 -15.16
CA ALA A 94 -8.34 -6.76 -15.91
C ALA A 94 -7.81 -5.67 -16.86
N ASP A 95 -8.65 -4.73 -17.28
CA ASP A 95 -8.23 -3.58 -18.11
C ASP A 95 -7.55 -2.45 -17.31
N THR A 96 -7.58 -2.52 -15.98
CA THR A 96 -6.97 -1.53 -15.09
C THR A 96 -5.45 -1.57 -15.14
N ASP A 97 -4.82 -0.44 -14.80
CA ASP A 97 -3.36 -0.38 -14.71
C ASP A 97 -2.79 -1.23 -13.58
N TYR A 98 -3.58 -1.52 -12.53
CA TYR A 98 -3.19 -2.44 -11.47
C TYR A 98 -2.98 -3.86 -12.01
N TYR A 99 -3.90 -4.36 -12.84
CA TYR A 99 -3.75 -5.67 -13.48
C TYR A 99 -2.51 -5.70 -14.38
N LYS A 100 -2.34 -4.69 -15.24
CA LYS A 100 -1.16 -4.60 -16.12
C LYS A 100 0.14 -4.61 -15.32
N GLN A 101 0.21 -3.83 -14.23
CA GLN A 101 1.38 -3.79 -13.37
C GLN A 101 1.66 -5.15 -12.70
N ALA A 102 0.64 -5.78 -12.11
CA ALA A 102 0.76 -7.10 -11.49
C ALA A 102 1.25 -8.16 -12.49
N SER A 103 0.71 -8.15 -13.71
CA SER A 103 1.07 -9.11 -14.78
C SER A 103 2.55 -9.02 -15.21
N GLN A 104 3.19 -7.87 -14.99
CA GLN A 104 4.60 -7.64 -15.34
C GLN A 104 5.55 -7.95 -14.18
N MET A 105 5.04 -7.99 -12.95
CA MET A 105 5.80 -8.29 -11.74
C MET A 105 6.09 -9.78 -11.63
N ILE A 106 5.06 -10.62 -11.79
CA ILE A 106 5.15 -12.07 -11.67
C ILE A 106 4.87 -12.71 -13.04
N PRO A 107 5.72 -13.65 -13.51
CA PRO A 107 5.63 -14.19 -14.88
C PRO A 107 4.51 -15.23 -15.06
N TRP A 108 3.63 -15.41 -14.07
CA TRP A 108 2.58 -16.42 -14.06
C TRP A 108 1.23 -15.80 -14.43
N GLY A 109 0.32 -16.62 -14.94
CA GLY A 109 -1.04 -16.14 -15.25
C GLY A 109 -1.78 -15.77 -13.97
N MET A 110 -2.47 -14.63 -13.96
CA MET A 110 -3.37 -14.28 -12.86
C MET A 110 -4.57 -15.22 -12.83
N ASP A 111 -5.00 -15.61 -11.64
CA ASP A 111 -6.08 -16.57 -11.43
C ASP A 111 -7.34 -15.90 -10.87
N LYS A 112 -7.17 -15.07 -9.83
CA LYS A 112 -8.27 -14.37 -9.15
C LYS A 112 -7.96 -12.90 -8.95
N ILE A 113 -9.01 -12.09 -8.94
CA ILE A 113 -9.01 -10.70 -8.51
C ILE A 113 -9.92 -10.60 -7.29
N ILE A 114 -9.42 -10.05 -6.19
CA ILE A 114 -10.22 -9.71 -5.02
C ILE A 114 -10.05 -8.23 -4.73
N ILE A 115 -11.16 -7.51 -4.60
CA ILE A 115 -11.17 -6.11 -4.18
C ILE A 115 -11.88 -6.03 -2.84
N ARG A 116 -11.22 -5.37 -1.89
CA ARG A 116 -11.69 -5.26 -0.51
C ARG A 116 -11.59 -3.83 -0.02
N ARG A 117 -12.63 -3.37 0.67
CA ARG A 117 -12.57 -2.16 1.48
C ARG A 117 -11.74 -2.44 2.74
N GLN A 118 -10.69 -1.66 2.97
CA GLN A 118 -9.80 -1.79 4.11
C GLN A 118 -9.89 -0.54 4.98
N GLU A 119 -10.14 -0.74 6.28
CA GLU A 119 -10.04 0.30 7.29
C GLU A 119 -8.66 0.24 7.93
N ARG A 120 -7.96 1.38 8.01
CA ARG A 120 -6.66 1.50 8.64
C ARG A 120 -6.73 2.41 9.86
N VAL A 121 -6.21 1.90 10.97
CA VAL A 121 -6.10 2.61 12.24
C VAL A 121 -4.69 3.16 12.39
N ILE A 122 -4.54 4.42 12.82
CA ILE A 122 -3.25 4.94 13.27
C ILE A 122 -3.06 4.56 14.73
N GLU A 123 -2.01 3.79 15.02
CA GLU A 123 -1.64 3.44 16.39
C GLU A 123 -1.39 4.71 17.23
N GLY A 124 -2.11 4.83 18.36
CA GLY A 124 -2.02 5.98 19.26
C GLY A 124 -3.11 7.04 19.05
N THR A 125 -4.06 6.80 18.15
CA THR A 125 -5.26 7.64 18.00
C THR A 125 -6.54 6.80 18.09
N ASP A 126 -7.61 7.38 18.63
CA ASP A 126 -8.94 6.74 18.69
C ASP A 126 -9.73 6.86 17.37
N TYR A 127 -9.12 7.39 16.31
CA TYR A 127 -9.79 7.66 15.03
C TYR A 127 -9.34 6.66 13.96
N PRO A 128 -10.26 5.86 13.34
CA PRO A 128 -9.94 5.18 12.10
C PRO A 128 -9.64 6.25 11.05
N THR A 129 -8.40 6.32 10.57
CA THR A 129 -7.93 7.54 9.90
C THR A 129 -8.13 7.48 8.39
N THR A 130 -8.21 6.29 7.78
CA THR A 130 -8.43 6.19 6.34
C THR A 130 -9.14 4.90 5.95
N VAL A 131 -10.17 5.06 5.13
CA VAL A 131 -10.79 3.97 4.36
C VAL A 131 -10.12 3.96 3.00
N THR A 132 -9.56 2.81 2.63
CA THR A 132 -8.97 2.59 1.31
C THR A 132 -9.55 1.33 0.68
N TYR A 133 -9.29 1.11 -0.59
CA TYR A 133 -9.55 -0.16 -1.24
C TYR A 133 -8.24 -0.84 -1.58
N LEU A 134 -8.21 -2.16 -1.38
CA LEU A 134 -7.13 -3.03 -1.79
C LEU A 134 -7.57 -3.81 -3.01
N ILE A 135 -6.69 -3.93 -4.01
CA ILE A 135 -6.84 -4.91 -5.08
C ILE A 135 -5.78 -6.00 -4.89
N MET A 136 -6.23 -7.24 -4.93
CA MET A 136 -5.44 -8.43 -4.68
C MET A 136 -5.50 -9.32 -5.91
N PHE A 137 -4.34 -9.73 -6.40
CA PHE A 137 -4.20 -10.63 -7.53
C PHE A 137 -3.56 -11.92 -7.05
N SER A 138 -4.24 -13.04 -7.25
CA SER A 138 -3.60 -14.34 -7.12
C SER A 138 -3.02 -14.78 -8.46
N PHE A 139 -1.98 -15.60 -8.39
CA PHE A 139 -1.36 -16.19 -9.55
C PHE A 139 -1.60 -17.69 -9.58
N LYS A 140 -1.77 -18.26 -10.77
CA LYS A 140 -1.77 -19.71 -10.97
C LYS A 140 -0.42 -20.21 -10.49
N SER A 141 -0.40 -20.86 -9.32
CA SER A 141 0.87 -21.23 -8.69
C SER A 141 1.67 -22.13 -9.65
N HIS A 142 2.99 -22.09 -9.56
CA HIS A 142 3.87 -23.05 -10.24
C HIS A 142 3.54 -24.52 -9.90
N LYS A 143 2.76 -24.79 -8.85
CA LYS A 143 2.43 -26.16 -8.38
C LYS A 143 0.98 -26.57 -8.60
N SER A 144 0.12 -25.68 -9.08
CA SER A 144 -1.31 -25.95 -9.22
C SER A 144 -1.75 -25.68 -10.65
N GLU A 145 -1.67 -26.70 -11.49
CA GLU A 145 -2.46 -26.73 -12.72
C GLU A 145 -3.95 -26.77 -12.32
N GLY A 146 -4.64 -25.63 -12.46
CA GLY A 146 -6.08 -25.59 -12.74
C GLY A 146 -7.04 -26.07 -11.65
N GLN A 147 -6.75 -25.89 -10.36
CA GLN A 147 -7.77 -26.09 -9.33
C GLN A 147 -8.47 -24.77 -9.01
N GLU A 148 -9.68 -24.63 -9.53
CA GLU A 148 -10.66 -23.68 -9.02
C GLU A 148 -11.01 -24.07 -7.58
N TYR A 149 -10.45 -23.35 -6.62
CA TYR A 149 -10.94 -23.39 -5.27
C TYR A 149 -12.17 -22.48 -5.20
N LEU A 150 -13.28 -23.00 -4.66
CA LEU A 150 -14.42 -22.19 -4.25
C LEU A 150 -14.11 -21.54 -2.91
N ALA A 151 -14.68 -20.36 -2.62
CA ALA A 151 -14.44 -19.65 -1.35
C ALA A 151 -14.82 -20.44 -0.07
N THR A 152 -15.45 -21.60 -0.22
CA THR A 152 -15.77 -22.57 0.84
C THR A 152 -14.73 -23.70 1.00
N ASP A 153 -13.73 -23.76 0.13
CA ASP A 153 -12.65 -24.73 0.21
C ASP A 153 -11.70 -24.37 1.36
N PRO A 154 -11.42 -25.30 2.28
CA PRO A 154 -10.42 -25.10 3.34
C PRO A 154 -9.06 -24.60 2.86
N ALA A 155 -8.63 -24.94 1.64
CA ALA A 155 -7.37 -24.45 1.07
C ALA A 155 -7.44 -22.96 0.71
N GLU A 156 -8.54 -22.51 0.11
CA GLU A 156 -8.75 -21.09 -0.21
C GLU A 156 -8.93 -20.26 1.04
N ILE A 157 -9.69 -20.75 2.02
CA ILE A 157 -9.85 -20.06 3.32
C ILE A 157 -8.47 -19.81 3.94
N ARG A 158 -7.61 -20.82 4.01
CA ARG A 158 -6.23 -20.66 4.52
C ARG A 158 -5.40 -19.67 3.69
N ALA A 159 -5.54 -19.68 2.37
CA ALA A 159 -4.84 -18.74 1.51
C ALA A 159 -5.28 -17.29 1.79
N LEU A 160 -6.59 -17.06 1.96
CA LEU A 160 -7.13 -15.74 2.29
C LEU A 160 -6.77 -15.30 3.72
N GLU A 161 -6.75 -16.21 4.69
CA GLU A 161 -6.25 -15.94 6.04
C GLU A 161 -4.77 -15.52 6.02
N ASN A 162 -3.94 -16.16 5.19
CA ASN A 162 -2.54 -15.77 4.98
C ASN A 162 -2.43 -14.38 4.37
N VAL A 163 -3.23 -14.06 3.35
CA VAL A 163 -3.27 -12.72 2.75
C VAL A 163 -3.69 -11.67 3.79
N GLU A 164 -4.72 -11.96 4.58
CA GLU A 164 -5.17 -11.05 5.63
C GLU A 164 -4.11 -10.83 6.72
N ALA A 165 -3.40 -11.88 7.14
CA ALA A 165 -2.30 -11.78 8.09
C ALA A 165 -1.13 -10.95 7.52
N ALA A 166 -0.80 -11.10 6.24
CA ALA A 166 0.21 -10.28 5.56
C ALA A 166 -0.20 -8.80 5.50
N ILE A 167 -1.47 -8.51 5.15
CA ILE A 167 -2.01 -7.14 5.15
C ILE A 167 -1.90 -6.51 6.54
N LYS A 168 -2.34 -7.22 7.59
CA LYS A 168 -2.24 -6.76 8.98
C LYS A 168 -0.80 -6.49 9.42
N ALA A 169 0.14 -7.34 9.01
CA ALA A 169 1.56 -7.15 9.31
C ALA A 169 2.09 -5.85 8.68
N VAL A 170 1.76 -5.62 7.40
CA VAL A 170 2.15 -4.40 6.68
C VAL A 170 1.51 -3.15 7.29
N ASP A 171 0.21 -3.19 7.57
CA ASP A 171 -0.52 -2.06 8.16
C ASP A 171 0.08 -1.71 9.53
N LYS A 172 0.43 -2.71 10.34
CA LYS A 172 1.13 -2.50 11.62
C LYS A 172 2.51 -1.85 11.45
N THR A 173 3.30 -2.33 10.48
CA THR A 173 4.62 -1.74 10.20
C THR A 173 4.50 -0.29 9.73
N GLN A 174 3.53 0.03 8.87
CA GLN A 174 3.28 1.40 8.44
C GLN A 174 2.81 2.30 9.58
N ALA A 175 1.89 1.81 10.43
CA ALA A 175 1.44 2.56 11.61
C ALA A 175 2.61 2.88 12.56
N ALA A 176 3.50 1.92 12.81
CA ALA A 176 4.68 2.13 13.64
C ALA A 176 5.66 3.15 13.03
N TYR A 177 5.87 3.11 11.70
CA TYR A 177 6.70 4.09 11.00
C TYR A 177 6.13 5.51 11.08
N LEU A 178 4.83 5.67 10.81
CA LEU A 178 4.15 6.97 10.90
C LEU A 178 4.19 7.54 12.31
N LYS A 179 4.02 6.69 13.33
CA LYS A 179 4.14 7.08 14.72
C LYS A 179 5.54 7.61 15.04
N ALA A 180 6.59 6.89 14.62
CA ALA A 180 7.97 7.31 14.87
C ALA A 180 8.30 8.65 14.18
N GLU A 181 7.82 8.86 12.96
CA GLU A 181 7.99 10.12 12.23
C GLU A 181 7.29 11.28 12.96
N LEU A 182 6.04 11.06 13.42
CA LEU A 182 5.29 12.07 14.18
C LEU A 182 5.98 12.42 15.50
N ASP A 183 6.42 11.41 16.26
CA ASP A 183 7.12 11.60 17.53
C ASP A 183 8.45 12.36 17.34
N SER A 184 9.17 12.12 16.24
CA SER A 184 10.40 12.86 15.90
C SER A 184 10.14 14.31 15.49
N THR A 185 9.02 14.58 14.81
CA THR A 185 8.63 15.94 14.42
C THR A 185 8.26 16.78 15.64
N ILE A 186 7.61 16.17 16.65
CA ILE A 186 7.24 16.85 17.90
C ILE A 186 8.48 17.18 18.76
N HIS A 187 9.52 16.35 18.74
CA HIS A 187 10.76 16.61 19.50
C HIS A 187 11.70 17.63 18.82
N GLY A 188 11.56 17.89 17.51
CA GLY A 188 12.41 18.84 16.78
C GLY A 188 12.11 20.33 17.05
N ASP A 189 10.92 20.65 17.56
CA ASP A 189 10.47 22.03 17.82
C ASP A 189 10.75 22.53 19.26
N ILE A 190 11.36 21.71 20.13
CA ILE A 190 11.57 22.04 21.56
C ILE A 190 13.03 22.39 21.91
N ASP A 191 13.99 22.25 20.99
CA ASP A 191 15.39 22.64 21.23
C ASP A 191 15.74 24.00 20.60
N THR A 192 15.12 25.07 21.11
CA THR A 192 15.74 26.41 21.04
C THR A 192 16.25 26.76 22.44
N PRO A 193 17.58 26.83 22.69
CA PRO A 193 18.08 27.26 23.99
C PRO A 193 17.86 28.77 24.12
N GLU A 194 16.90 29.17 24.94
CA GLU A 194 16.87 30.51 25.52
C GLU A 194 18.12 30.71 26.37
N HIS A 195 19.15 31.33 25.80
CA HIS A 195 20.23 31.89 26.60
C HIS A 195 19.74 33.18 27.26
N SER A 196 19.19 33.02 28.46
CA SER A 196 19.12 34.09 29.46
C SER A 196 20.53 34.43 29.93
N ALA A 197 20.89 35.71 29.83
CA ALA A 197 21.88 36.35 30.70
C ALA A 197 21.53 37.83 30.84
N GLU A 198 20.82 38.09 31.92
CA GLU A 198 20.58 39.37 32.58
C GLU A 198 21.88 39.95 33.16
N SER A 199 22.15 41.24 32.98
CA SER A 199 22.53 42.17 34.08
C SER A 199 22.98 43.57 33.57
N ALA A 200 22.14 44.55 33.91
CA ALA A 200 22.41 45.90 34.46
C ALA A 200 23.76 46.64 34.25
N SER A 201 23.67 47.91 33.82
CA SER A 201 23.96 49.12 34.64
C SER A 201 24.46 50.34 33.82
N GLU A 202 23.64 51.40 33.85
CA GLU A 202 23.97 52.83 34.08
C GLU A 202 25.14 53.57 33.37
N SER A 203 24.73 54.68 32.72
CA SER A 203 25.30 56.07 32.78
C SER A 203 26.26 56.60 31.72
N SER A 204 25.85 57.75 31.14
CA SER A 204 26.66 58.93 30.69
C SER A 204 27.60 58.71 29.49
N GLU A 205 27.83 59.60 28.51
CA GLU A 205 27.37 60.93 28.06
C GLU A 205 28.25 61.25 26.81
N LEU A 206 27.90 62.32 26.07
CA LEU A 206 28.72 63.07 25.09
C LEU A 206 28.61 62.74 23.58
N GLU A 207 27.84 63.60 22.92
CA GLU A 207 28.15 64.46 21.75
C GLU A 207 28.90 63.90 20.51
N ALA A 208 28.34 64.14 19.31
CA ALA A 208 28.62 65.36 18.53
C ALA A 208 28.10 65.32 17.07
N THR A 209 27.36 66.37 16.69
CA THR A 209 27.33 67.10 15.38
C THR A 209 26.85 66.36 14.11
N SER A 210 26.01 66.89 13.22
CA SER A 210 25.60 68.28 12.92
C SER A 210 24.22 68.32 12.26
#